data_AF-A0A6J3C3Q1-F1
#
_entry.id   AF-A0A6J3C3Q1-F1
#
_cell.length_a   1.000
_cell.length_b   1.000
_cell.length_c   1.000
_cell.angle_alpha   90.00
_cell.angle_beta   90.00
_cell.angle_gamma   90.00
#
_symmetry.space_group_name_H-M   'P 1'
#
loop_
_entity.id
_entity.type
_entity.pdbx_description
1 polymer ?
#
loop_
_entity_poly.entity_id
_entity_poly.type
_entity_poly.pdbx_seq_one_letter_code
_entity_poly.pdbx_strand_id
1 'polypeptide(L)'
;MSEIKDNNISQEVTAATESCENTNVEINLEDKWMIRECDLYKDEYKECTSFRGRFQQYFVYGQPVDCNQWKKDYDNCCKWEDSKDIKAAVSIGIDKSKLVEALISSEKARRLERLRAHYRNDTWKKRESPPSDWEKPLPEWMVKRDENTYLAHKAKEIKEGKVDSDSSFCSIM
;
A
#
# COMPACT_ATOMS: atom_id res chain seq x y z
N MET A 1 -11.62 15.13 -67.48
CA MET A 1 -12.86 14.33 -67.64
C MET A 1 -12.75 13.15 -66.69
N SER A 2 -13.23 13.30 -65.46
CA SER A 2 -14.60 12.91 -65.03
C SER A 2 -14.71 11.37 -64.97
N GLU A 3 -14.98 10.71 -63.85
CA GLU A 3 -15.94 11.05 -62.80
C GLU A 3 -15.53 10.42 -61.46
N ILE A 4 -15.80 11.17 -60.38
CA ILE A 4 -15.98 10.66 -59.01
C ILE A 4 -17.41 10.12 -58.95
N LYS A 5 -17.61 8.92 -58.38
CA LYS A 5 -18.91 8.45 -57.85
C LYS A 5 -18.71 7.76 -56.51
N ASP A 6 -18.94 8.57 -55.48
CA ASP A 6 -19.63 8.38 -54.20
C ASP A 6 -19.82 6.99 -53.57
N ASN A 7 -19.58 7.04 -52.26
CA ASN A 7 -19.91 6.10 -51.20
C ASN A 7 -21.41 5.77 -51.07
N ASN A 8 -21.70 4.54 -50.61
CA ASN A 8 -22.71 4.24 -49.58
C ASN A 8 -22.60 2.74 -49.21
N ILE A 9 -22.18 2.39 -47.99
CA ILE A 9 -23.05 2.19 -46.80
C ILE A 9 -24.26 1.32 -47.16
N SER A 10 -24.16 0.04 -46.83
CA SER A 10 -25.23 -0.84 -46.33
C SER A 10 -24.72 -2.29 -46.34
N GLN A 11 -23.98 -2.70 -45.31
CA GLN A 11 -23.86 -4.09 -44.87
C GLN A 11 -23.21 -4.13 -43.49
N GLU A 12 -23.88 -3.49 -42.53
CA GLU A 12 -23.85 -3.95 -41.14
C GLU A 12 -24.88 -5.09 -41.00
N VAL A 13 -24.66 -5.92 -39.98
CA VAL A 13 -25.54 -6.97 -39.44
C VAL A 13 -25.40 -8.34 -40.12
N THR A 14 -24.48 -9.16 -39.60
CA THR A 14 -24.80 -10.40 -38.85
C THR A 14 -23.52 -11.17 -38.52
N ALA A 15 -23.54 -11.87 -37.37
CA ALA A 15 -22.52 -12.77 -36.84
C ALA A 15 -21.34 -12.14 -36.08
N ALA A 16 -21.65 -11.36 -35.04
CA ALA A 16 -20.84 -11.37 -33.82
C ALA A 16 -21.07 -12.72 -33.11
N THR A 17 -20.40 -13.76 -33.62
CA THR A 17 -20.28 -15.04 -32.92
C THR A 17 -19.41 -14.85 -31.69
N GLU A 18 -20.02 -15.13 -30.55
CA GLU A 18 -19.39 -15.40 -29.28
C GLU A 18 -18.12 -16.25 -29.46
N SER A 19 -16.98 -15.66 -29.13
CA SER A 19 -15.83 -16.42 -28.65
C SER A 19 -15.46 -15.85 -27.29
N CYS A 20 -16.08 -16.42 -26.26
CA CYS A 20 -15.57 -16.39 -24.91
C CYS A 20 -14.22 -17.10 -24.94
N GLU A 21 -13.17 -16.37 -25.27
CA GLU A 21 -11.82 -16.83 -25.02
C GLU A 21 -11.69 -16.96 -23.51
N ASN A 22 -11.68 -18.21 -23.07
CA ASN A 22 -11.26 -18.62 -21.74
C ASN A 22 -9.83 -18.13 -21.54
N THR A 23 -9.68 -16.88 -21.12
CA THR A 23 -8.48 -16.45 -20.42
C THR A 23 -8.48 -17.27 -19.14
N ASN A 24 -7.77 -18.39 -19.15
CA ASN A 24 -7.24 -18.98 -17.95
C ASN A 24 -6.43 -17.86 -17.28
N VAL A 25 -7.09 -17.12 -16.39
CA VAL A 25 -6.45 -16.17 -15.49
C VAL A 25 -5.67 -17.03 -14.53
N GLU A 26 -4.49 -17.48 -14.97
CA GLU A 26 -3.40 -17.77 -14.07
C GLU A 26 -3.35 -16.56 -13.15
N ILE A 27 -3.70 -16.80 -11.89
CA ILE A 27 -3.63 -15.82 -10.82
C ILE A 27 -2.27 -15.16 -10.98
N ASN A 28 -2.25 -13.84 -11.20
CA ASN A 28 -1.03 -13.04 -11.17
C ASN A 28 -0.47 -13.13 -9.74
N LEU A 29 0.20 -14.24 -9.44
CA LEU A 29 0.81 -14.57 -8.16
C LEU A 29 1.90 -13.55 -7.79
N GLU A 30 2.38 -12.80 -8.77
CA GLU A 30 3.31 -11.67 -8.61
C GLU A 30 2.76 -10.59 -7.69
N ASP A 31 1.44 -10.41 -7.58
CA ASP A 31 0.83 -9.34 -6.81
C ASP A 31 0.32 -9.79 -5.43
N LYS A 32 0.48 -11.08 -5.09
CA LYS A 32 -0.01 -11.66 -3.83
C LYS A 32 0.62 -11.01 -2.59
N TRP A 33 1.87 -10.55 -2.68
CA TRP A 33 2.57 -9.86 -1.57
C TRP A 33 1.89 -8.57 -1.14
N MET A 34 0.99 -8.00 -1.95
CA MET A 34 0.25 -6.80 -1.58
C MET A 34 -0.90 -7.06 -0.61
N ILE A 35 -1.34 -8.31 -0.50
CA ILE A 35 -2.41 -8.71 0.41
C ILE A 35 -1.87 -8.73 1.84
N ARG A 36 -2.52 -7.95 2.71
CA ARG A 36 -2.28 -7.94 4.16
C ARG A 36 -3.01 -9.09 4.86
N GLU A 37 -2.60 -9.41 6.07
CA GLU A 37 -3.28 -10.36 6.94
C GLU A 37 -4.73 -9.92 7.21
N CYS A 38 -5.65 -10.89 7.33
CA CYS A 38 -7.07 -10.57 7.49
C CYS A 38 -7.38 -9.74 8.73
N ASP A 39 -6.66 -9.95 9.84
CA ASP A 39 -6.83 -9.18 11.07
C ASP A 39 -6.57 -7.67 10.87
N LEU A 40 -5.66 -7.30 9.98
CA LEU A 40 -5.40 -5.90 9.67
C LEU A 40 -6.62 -5.23 9.02
N TYR A 41 -7.31 -5.90 8.08
CA TYR A 41 -8.54 -5.33 7.51
C TYR A 41 -9.65 -5.19 8.54
N LYS A 42 -9.73 -6.13 9.49
CA LYS A 42 -10.69 -6.09 10.60
C LYS A 42 -10.46 -4.89 11.50
N ASP A 43 -9.20 -4.64 11.86
CA ASP A 43 -8.85 -3.52 12.74
C ASP A 43 -9.03 -2.17 12.05
N GLU A 44 -8.71 -2.07 10.75
CA GLU A 44 -9.00 -0.87 9.95
C GLU A 44 -10.52 -0.59 9.87
N TYR A 45 -11.34 -1.64 9.71
CA TYR A 45 -12.79 -1.50 9.73
C TYR A 45 -13.30 -1.04 11.11
N LYS A 46 -12.79 -1.62 12.21
CA LYS A 46 -13.14 -1.20 13.57
C LYS A 46 -12.75 0.25 13.81
N GLU A 47 -11.53 0.65 13.46
CA GLU A 47 -11.06 2.02 13.64
C GLU A 47 -11.91 2.99 12.82
N CYS A 48 -12.18 2.67 11.54
CA CYS A 48 -13.02 3.48 10.66
C CYS A 48 -14.43 3.68 11.21
N THR A 49 -15.00 2.66 11.84
CA THR A 49 -16.37 2.69 12.39
C THR A 49 -16.44 3.19 13.83
N SER A 50 -15.33 3.21 14.55
CA SER A 50 -15.24 3.68 15.94
C SER A 50 -15.63 5.15 16.08
N PHE A 51 -16.16 5.54 17.25
CA PHE A 51 -16.50 6.94 17.52
C PHE A 51 -15.30 7.88 17.37
N ARG A 52 -14.12 7.46 17.86
CA ARG A 52 -12.87 8.23 17.74
C ARG A 52 -12.44 8.37 16.28
N GLY A 53 -12.51 7.29 15.50
CA GLY A 53 -12.20 7.32 14.08
C GLY A 53 -13.17 8.18 13.27
N ARG A 54 -14.47 8.14 13.59
CA ARG A 54 -15.48 9.02 12.99
C ARG A 54 -15.23 10.49 13.32
N PHE A 55 -14.85 10.81 14.55
CA PHE A 55 -14.47 12.16 14.94
C PHE A 55 -13.24 12.64 14.15
N GLN A 56 -12.20 11.80 14.02
CA GLN A 56 -11.01 12.13 13.23
C GLN A 56 -11.33 12.32 11.74
N GLN A 57 -12.17 11.47 11.16
CA GLN A 57 -12.64 11.61 9.77
C GLN A 57 -13.36 12.95 9.57
N TYR A 58 -14.24 13.33 10.50
CA TYR A 58 -14.91 14.62 10.45
C TYR A 58 -13.92 15.78 10.55
N PHE A 59 -12.90 15.70 11.40
CA PHE A 59 -11.88 16.73 11.51
C PHE A 59 -11.04 16.88 10.22
N VAL A 60 -10.71 15.78 9.55
CA VAL A 60 -9.86 15.80 8.34
C VAL A 60 -10.66 16.12 7.07
N TYR A 61 -11.81 15.47 6.89
CA TYR A 61 -12.59 15.49 5.65
C TYR A 61 -13.90 16.30 5.76
N GLY A 62 -14.30 16.73 6.96
CA GLY A 62 -15.57 17.40 7.20
C GLY A 62 -16.80 16.48 7.21
N GLN A 63 -16.61 15.18 6.93
CA GLN A 63 -17.69 14.20 6.86
C GLN A 63 -17.18 12.78 7.18
N PRO A 64 -18.05 11.87 7.66
CA PRO A 64 -17.70 10.47 7.81
C PRO A 64 -17.45 9.81 6.44
N VAL A 65 -16.43 8.98 6.34
CA VAL A 65 -16.06 8.26 5.11
C VAL A 65 -16.78 6.91 5.04
N ASP A 66 -17.03 6.37 3.84
CA ASP A 66 -17.61 5.03 3.72
C ASP A 66 -16.61 3.94 4.16
N CYS A 67 -16.93 3.22 5.24
CA CYS A 67 -16.10 2.14 5.79
C CYS A 67 -16.44 0.76 5.19
N ASN A 68 -17.47 0.67 4.34
CA ASN A 68 -17.91 -0.61 3.78
C ASN A 68 -16.85 -1.29 2.93
N GLN A 69 -15.93 -0.52 2.34
CA GLN A 69 -14.80 -1.07 1.59
C GLN A 69 -13.95 -1.99 2.46
N TRP A 70 -13.60 -1.57 3.68
CA TRP A 70 -12.82 -2.38 4.61
C TRP A 70 -13.53 -3.66 5.03
N LYS A 71 -14.85 -3.60 5.18
CA LYS A 71 -15.66 -4.78 5.48
C LYS A 71 -15.63 -5.79 4.33
N LYS A 72 -15.80 -5.33 3.09
CA LYS A 72 -15.71 -6.17 1.91
C LYS A 72 -14.32 -6.80 1.77
N ASP A 73 -13.28 -6.02 1.98
CA ASP A 73 -11.89 -6.49 1.91
C ASP A 73 -11.61 -7.56 2.99
N TYR A 74 -12.11 -7.37 4.21
CA TYR A 74 -12.06 -8.37 5.28
C TYR A 74 -12.80 -9.65 4.91
N ASP A 75 -14.06 -9.54 4.47
CA ASP A 75 -14.88 -10.70 4.10
C ASP A 75 -14.26 -11.49 2.94
N ASN A 76 -13.68 -10.79 1.94
CA ASN A 76 -12.97 -11.40 0.82
C ASN A 76 -11.68 -12.10 1.29
N CYS A 77 -10.95 -11.49 2.22
CA CYS A 77 -9.75 -12.05 2.82
C CYS A 77 -10.06 -13.34 3.59
N CYS A 78 -11.07 -13.33 4.47
CA CYS A 78 -11.47 -14.53 5.23
C CYS A 78 -11.92 -15.65 4.30
N LYS A 79 -12.75 -15.37 3.28
CA LYS A 79 -13.15 -16.37 2.28
C LYS A 79 -11.94 -16.95 1.53
N TRP A 80 -10.92 -16.15 1.27
CA TRP A 80 -9.69 -16.60 0.62
C TRP A 80 -8.83 -17.49 1.53
N GLU A 81 -8.76 -17.18 2.83
CA GLU A 81 -8.03 -17.98 3.83
C GLU A 81 -8.76 -19.27 4.24
N ASP A 82 -10.09 -19.23 4.39
CA ASP A 82 -10.91 -20.38 4.77
C ASP A 82 -10.99 -21.41 3.64
N SER A 83 -10.92 -20.96 2.38
CA SER A 83 -10.85 -21.80 1.19
C SER A 83 -9.47 -22.43 0.94
N LYS A 84 -8.73 -22.75 2.02
CA LYS A 84 -7.47 -23.51 1.96
C LYS A 84 -7.62 -24.87 1.28
N ASP A 85 -8.83 -25.44 1.27
CA ASP A 85 -9.17 -26.61 0.46
C ASP A 85 -9.61 -26.20 -0.96
N ILE A 86 -8.64 -26.24 -1.88
CA ILE A 86 -8.82 -25.91 -3.31
C ILE A 86 -10.00 -26.69 -3.93
N LYS A 87 -10.28 -27.92 -3.46
CA LYS A 87 -11.38 -28.76 -3.95
C LYS A 87 -12.77 -28.30 -3.51
N ALA A 88 -12.91 -27.69 -2.34
CA ALA A 88 -14.19 -27.17 -1.84
C ALA A 88 -14.53 -25.83 -2.50
N ALA A 89 -13.53 -24.98 -2.76
CA ALA A 89 -13.75 -23.70 -3.44
C ALA A 89 -14.25 -23.88 -4.88
N VAL A 90 -13.68 -24.85 -5.60
CA VAL A 90 -14.09 -25.20 -6.97
C VAL A 90 -15.48 -25.85 -7.00
N SER A 91 -15.83 -26.70 -6.02
CA SER A 91 -17.15 -27.33 -5.98
C SER A 91 -18.30 -26.40 -5.56
N ILE A 92 -17.99 -25.28 -4.88
CA ILE A 92 -18.97 -24.26 -4.45
C ILE A 92 -19.13 -23.15 -5.51
N GLY A 93 -18.37 -23.17 -6.62
CA GLY A 93 -18.43 -22.13 -7.65
C GLY A 93 -17.85 -20.79 -7.21
N ILE A 94 -16.94 -20.80 -6.22
CA ILE A 94 -16.27 -19.59 -5.74
C ILE A 94 -15.02 -19.35 -6.58
N ASP A 95 -15.07 -18.34 -7.44
CA ASP A 95 -13.92 -17.88 -8.23
C ASP A 95 -12.88 -17.22 -7.31
N LYS A 96 -11.93 -18.02 -6.80
CA LYS A 96 -10.85 -17.55 -5.92
C LYS A 96 -10.02 -16.42 -6.55
N SER A 97 -9.85 -16.45 -7.88
CA SER A 97 -9.19 -15.41 -8.65
C SER A 97 -9.87 -14.05 -8.48
N LYS A 98 -11.21 -13.99 -8.52
CA LYS A 98 -11.97 -12.74 -8.39
C LYS A 98 -11.86 -12.12 -6.99
N LEU A 99 -11.85 -12.93 -5.93
CA LEU A 99 -11.68 -12.43 -4.56
C LEU A 99 -10.30 -11.80 -4.36
N VAL A 100 -9.27 -12.48 -4.85
CA VAL A 100 -7.87 -12.02 -4.80
C VAL A 100 -7.68 -10.77 -5.65
N GLU A 101 -8.23 -10.76 -6.86
CA GLU A 101 -8.19 -9.60 -7.76
C GLU A 101 -8.88 -8.38 -7.15
N ALA A 102 -10.07 -8.57 -6.56
CA ALA A 102 -10.78 -7.50 -5.87
C ALA A 102 -9.93 -6.91 -4.72
N LEU A 103 -9.30 -7.76 -3.91
CA LEU A 103 -8.46 -7.33 -2.80
C LEU A 103 -7.18 -6.62 -3.27
N ILE A 104 -6.54 -7.13 -4.32
CA ILE A 104 -5.37 -6.48 -4.93
C ILE A 104 -5.75 -5.13 -5.52
N SER A 105 -6.90 -5.04 -6.18
CA SER A 105 -7.38 -3.79 -6.76
C SER A 105 -7.66 -2.72 -5.71
N SER A 106 -8.25 -3.09 -4.56
CA SER A 106 -8.52 -2.18 -3.45
C SER A 106 -7.22 -1.72 -2.77
N GLU A 107 -6.26 -2.63 -2.57
CA GLU A 107 -4.92 -2.32 -2.06
C GLU A 107 -4.15 -1.35 -2.98
N LYS A 108 -4.15 -1.61 -4.30
CA LYS A 108 -3.55 -0.73 -5.31
C LYS A 108 -4.19 0.66 -5.29
N ALA A 109 -5.52 0.73 -5.28
CA ALA A 109 -6.25 1.99 -5.21
C ALA A 109 -5.90 2.80 -3.95
N ARG A 110 -5.83 2.14 -2.79
CA ARG A 110 -5.45 2.81 -1.53
C ARG A 110 -4.02 3.34 -1.56
N ARG A 111 -3.07 2.55 -2.06
CA ARG A 111 -1.66 2.98 -2.19
C ARG A 111 -1.54 4.17 -3.14
N LEU A 112 -2.27 4.13 -4.25
CA LEU A 112 -2.31 5.23 -5.22
C LEU A 112 -2.86 6.50 -4.59
N GLU A 113 -3.98 6.43 -3.85
CA GLU A 113 -4.55 7.61 -3.20
C GLU A 113 -3.60 8.21 -2.15
N ARG A 114 -2.93 7.37 -1.35
CA ARG A 114 -1.90 7.82 -0.41
C ARG A 114 -0.74 8.54 -1.11
N LEU A 115 -0.31 8.03 -2.26
CA LEU A 115 0.79 8.60 -3.02
C LEU A 115 0.35 9.73 -3.96
N ARG A 116 -0.94 9.98 -4.10
CA ARG A 116 -1.51 10.95 -5.05
C ARG A 116 -0.93 12.35 -4.83
N ALA A 117 -0.84 12.79 -3.58
CA ALA A 117 -0.25 14.08 -3.24
C ALA A 117 1.24 14.16 -3.60
N HIS A 118 1.98 13.05 -3.46
CA HIS A 118 3.39 12.98 -3.83
C HIS A 118 3.59 13.05 -5.36
N TYR A 119 2.73 12.40 -6.15
CA TYR A 119 2.82 12.44 -7.62
C TYR A 119 2.30 13.75 -8.22
N ARG A 120 1.33 14.41 -7.58
CA ARG A 120 0.80 15.71 -8.01
C ARG A 120 1.66 16.90 -7.59
N ASN A 121 2.74 16.65 -6.87
CA ASN A 121 3.57 17.72 -6.35
C ASN A 121 4.56 18.20 -7.42
N ASP A 122 4.29 19.37 -7.99
CA ASP A 122 5.18 19.99 -8.99
C ASP A 122 6.27 20.87 -8.36
N THR A 123 6.19 21.12 -7.04
CA THR A 123 7.12 22.04 -6.36
C THR A 123 8.47 21.39 -6.05
N TRP A 124 8.51 20.07 -5.83
CA TRP A 124 9.74 19.35 -5.48
C TRP A 124 10.05 18.26 -6.50
N LYS A 125 11.26 18.29 -7.06
CA LYS A 125 11.75 17.22 -7.94
C LYS A 125 12.23 16.03 -7.10
N LYS A 126 11.94 14.82 -7.57
CA LYS A 126 12.44 13.59 -6.95
C LYS A 126 13.96 13.50 -7.17
N ARG A 127 14.68 13.08 -6.12
CA ARG A 127 16.12 12.84 -6.20
C ARG A 127 16.36 11.48 -6.86
N GLU A 128 17.30 11.41 -7.79
CA GLU A 128 17.71 10.16 -8.45
C GLU A 128 18.78 9.42 -7.64
N SER A 129 19.64 10.16 -6.95
CA SER A 129 20.69 9.64 -6.08
C SER A 129 20.73 10.42 -4.77
N PRO A 130 21.31 9.83 -3.71
CA PRO A 130 21.66 10.61 -2.53
C PRO A 130 22.60 11.76 -2.90
N PRO A 131 22.60 12.87 -2.14
CA PRO A 131 23.58 13.94 -2.29
C PRO A 131 25.02 13.39 -2.22
N SER A 132 25.96 14.00 -2.95
CA SER A 132 27.39 13.60 -2.91
C SER A 132 27.97 13.61 -1.49
N ASP A 133 27.43 14.50 -0.66
CA ASP A 133 27.90 14.79 0.69
C ASP A 133 27.15 14.00 1.77
N TRP A 134 26.35 13.01 1.38
CA TRP A 134 25.50 12.26 2.30
C TRP A 134 26.29 11.51 3.38
N GLU A 135 27.51 11.05 3.05
CA GLU A 135 28.39 10.31 3.95
C GLU A 135 29.41 11.20 4.67
N LYS A 136 29.29 12.52 4.59
CA LYS A 136 30.20 13.42 5.31
C LYS A 136 30.06 13.22 6.82
N PRO A 137 31.17 13.22 7.58
CA PRO A 137 31.11 13.14 9.03
C PRO A 137 30.32 14.32 9.60
N LEU A 138 29.75 14.13 10.78
CA LEU A 138 29.02 15.18 11.48
C LEU A 138 29.91 16.42 11.65
N PRO A 139 29.35 17.65 11.54
CA PRO A 139 30.08 18.87 11.80
C PRO A 139 30.70 18.89 13.21
N GLU A 140 31.87 19.50 13.36
CA GLU A 140 32.66 19.48 14.60
C GLU A 140 31.87 19.98 15.83
N TRP A 141 31.03 21.00 15.67
CA TRP A 141 30.20 21.52 16.77
C TRP A 141 29.18 20.50 17.29
N MET A 142 28.67 19.63 16.41
CA MET A 142 27.70 18.60 16.77
C MET A 142 28.40 17.44 17.47
N VAL A 143 29.59 17.06 16.99
CA VAL A 143 30.44 16.07 17.66
C VAL A 143 30.76 16.52 19.09
N LYS A 144 31.23 17.77 19.27
CA LYS A 144 31.53 18.33 20.60
C LYS A 144 30.34 18.38 21.54
N ARG A 145 29.15 18.72 21.02
CA ARG A 145 27.92 18.72 21.81
C ARG A 145 27.56 17.31 22.27
N ASP A 146 27.74 16.32 21.40
CA ASP A 146 27.31 14.96 21.64
C ASP A 146 28.32 14.16 22.50
N GLU A 147 29.59 14.58 22.57
CA GLU A 147 30.71 13.92 23.29
C GLU A 147 30.38 13.43 24.71
N ASN A 148 29.65 14.24 25.48
CA ASN A 148 29.32 13.97 26.89
C ASN A 148 27.85 13.55 27.10
N THR A 149 27.13 13.22 26.03
CA THR A 149 25.75 12.76 26.13
C THR A 149 25.70 11.28 26.48
N TYR A 150 24.67 10.89 27.24
CA TYR A 150 24.41 9.48 27.56
C TYR A 150 24.41 8.58 26.31
N LEU A 151 23.83 9.06 25.21
CA LEU A 151 23.77 8.32 23.95
C LEU A 151 25.16 8.08 23.34
N ALA A 152 26.07 9.05 23.39
CA ALA A 152 27.43 8.87 22.90
C ALA A 152 28.22 7.86 23.74
N HIS A 153 28.05 7.87 25.07
CA HIS A 153 28.64 6.86 25.95
C HIS A 153 28.08 5.47 25.66
N LYS A 154 26.75 5.31 25.56
CA LYS A 154 26.14 4.01 25.21
C LYS A 154 26.54 3.51 23.83
N ALA A 155 26.67 4.41 22.85
CA ALA A 155 27.16 4.03 21.53
C ALA A 155 28.61 3.52 21.57
N LYS A 156 29.46 4.11 22.41
CA LYS A 156 30.84 3.62 22.66
C LYS A 156 30.83 2.27 23.35
N GLU A 157 30.05 2.10 24.42
CA GLU A 157 29.93 0.83 25.14
C GLU A 157 29.50 -0.32 24.21
N ILE A 158 28.51 -0.07 23.32
CA ILE A 158 28.01 -1.06 22.37
C ILE A 158 29.07 -1.41 21.31
N LYS A 159 29.82 -0.42 20.81
CA LYS A 159 30.88 -0.64 19.82
C LYS A 159 32.10 -1.35 20.40
N GLU A 160 32.46 -1.02 21.64
CA GLU A 160 33.69 -1.46 22.29
C GLU A 160 33.47 -2.69 23.20
N GLY A 161 32.21 -3.04 23.49
CA GLY A 161 31.83 -4.18 24.33
C GLY A 161 32.20 -4.04 25.80
N LYS A 162 32.51 -2.82 26.27
CA LYS A 162 32.90 -2.51 27.65
C LYS A 162 31.89 -1.57 28.25
N VAL A 163 31.44 -1.87 29.47
CA VAL A 163 30.54 -1.00 30.24
C VAL A 163 31.39 -0.14 31.15
N ASP A 164 31.41 1.18 30.91
CA ASP A 164 32.07 2.12 31.82
C ASP A 164 31.17 2.34 33.04
N SER A 165 31.53 1.72 34.17
CA SER A 165 30.76 1.76 35.43
C SER A 165 30.89 3.08 36.22
N ASP A 166 31.80 3.97 35.83
CA ASP A 166 32.31 5.01 36.74
C ASP A 166 31.76 6.42 36.44
N SER A 167 30.84 6.57 35.49
CA SER A 167 30.26 7.87 35.15
C SER A 167 28.82 8.01 35.66
N SER A 168 28.64 8.87 36.66
CA SER A 168 27.30 9.28 37.12
C SER A 168 26.71 10.30 36.15
N PHE A 169 25.59 9.97 35.51
CA PHE A 169 24.92 10.86 34.56
C PHE A 169 23.70 11.50 35.21
N CYS A 170 23.67 12.84 35.25
CA CYS A 170 22.47 13.59 35.58
C CYS A 170 21.62 13.75 34.33
N SER A 171 20.58 12.92 34.21
CA SER A 171 19.54 13.09 33.19
C SER A 171 18.37 13.82 33.83
N ILE A 172 18.08 15.05 33.41
CA ILE A 172 16.82 15.71 33.78
C ILE A 172 15.75 15.09 32.88
N MET A 173 14.85 14.31 33.48
CA MET A 173 13.60 13.84 32.84
C MET A 173 12.51 14.89 32.97
#